data_AF-A0A4P1K4H2-F1
#
_entry.id   AF-A0A4P1K4H2-F1
#
_cell.length_a   1.000
_cell.length_b   1.000
_cell.length_c   1.000
_cell.angle_alpha   90.00
_cell.angle_beta   90.00
_cell.angle_gamma   90.00
#
_symmetry.space_group_name_H-M   'P 1'
#
loop_
_entity.id
_entity.type
_entity.pdbx_description
1 polymer ?
#
loop_
_entity_poly.entity_id
_entity_poly.type
_entity_poly.pdbx_seq_one_letter_code
_entity_poly.pdbx_strand_id
1 'polypeptide(L)'
;MPTLGKPSIHVRREAMTGEMRRVLTDAVGLADRLEPSLACHEAWPHGLGDILADLLDLFEDHMGREARWFAAQEGSVVPVLTADHQALGEGLQAVQKATRRLTAPQGACAEWERLYALCGRLHQSLLTRIQQEDEVLESLHA
;
A
#
# COMPACT_ATOMS: atom_id res chain seq x y z
N MET A 1 -14.07 -36.98 6.00
CA MET A 1 -13.04 -36.00 5.62
C MET A 1 -13.77 -34.68 5.35
N PRO A 2 -13.70 -33.66 6.23
CA PRO A 2 -14.37 -32.41 5.95
C PRO A 2 -13.61 -31.71 4.81
N THR A 3 -14.32 -31.37 3.75
CA THR A 3 -13.82 -30.51 2.69
C THR A 3 -13.49 -29.17 3.30
N LEU A 4 -12.21 -28.78 3.27
CA LEU A 4 -11.79 -27.40 3.56
C LEU A 4 -12.50 -26.50 2.55
N GLY A 5 -13.62 -25.92 2.98
CA GLY A 5 -14.39 -24.97 2.20
C GLY A 5 -13.49 -23.80 1.83
N LYS A 6 -13.44 -23.47 0.53
CA LYS A 6 -12.77 -22.28 0.02
C LYS A 6 -13.17 -21.08 0.90
N PRO A 7 -12.22 -20.31 1.44
CA PRO A 7 -12.55 -19.19 2.32
C PRO A 7 -13.47 -18.20 1.60
N SER A 8 -14.47 -17.68 2.32
CA SER A 8 -15.42 -16.68 1.82
C SER A 8 -14.69 -15.44 1.30
N ILE A 9 -15.31 -14.73 0.36
CA ILE A 9 -14.74 -13.52 -0.27
C ILE A 9 -14.28 -12.47 0.75
N HIS A 10 -15.03 -12.31 1.84
CA HIS A 10 -14.71 -11.37 2.91
C HIS A 10 -13.43 -11.75 3.66
N VAL A 11 -13.28 -13.03 4.02
CA VAL A 11 -12.07 -13.56 4.70
C VAL A 11 -10.83 -13.37 3.82
N ARG A 12 -10.96 -13.58 2.51
CA ARG A 12 -9.85 -13.33 1.57
C ARG A 12 -9.49 -11.85 1.48
N ARG A 13 -10.48 -10.96 1.45
CA ARG A 13 -10.28 -9.50 1.41
C ARG A 13 -9.59 -9.00 2.68
N GLU A 14 -10.04 -9.45 3.85
CA GLU A 14 -9.46 -9.09 5.14
C GLU A 14 -8.02 -9.62 5.30
N ALA A 15 -7.76 -10.87 4.90
CA ALA A 15 -6.41 -11.42 4.88
C ALA A 15 -5.47 -10.64 3.97
N MET A 16 -5.94 -10.25 2.77
CA MET A 16 -5.17 -9.42 1.83
C MET A 16 -4.86 -8.03 2.42
N THR A 17 -5.85 -7.38 3.04
CA THR A 17 -5.66 -6.12 3.77
C THR A 17 -4.63 -6.28 4.88
N GLY A 18 -4.71 -7.36 5.67
CA GLY A 18 -3.76 -7.65 6.73
C GLY A 18 -2.34 -7.87 6.20
N GLU A 19 -2.18 -8.52 5.04
CA GLU A 19 -0.89 -8.68 4.38
C GLU A 19 -0.32 -7.34 3.91
N MET A 20 -1.12 -6.49 3.24
CA MET A 20 -0.67 -5.18 2.78
C MET A 20 -0.20 -4.29 3.94
N ARG A 21 -0.95 -4.26 5.06
CA ARG A 21 -0.53 -3.55 6.27
C ARG A 21 0.86 -4.02 6.73
N ARG A 22 1.06 -5.34 6.83
CA ARG A 22 2.35 -5.90 7.26
C ARG A 22 3.47 -5.53 6.31
N VAL A 23 3.25 -5.61 5.00
CA VAL A 23 4.25 -5.25 3.98
C VAL A 23 4.61 -3.77 4.07
N LEU A 24 3.63 -2.88 4.26
CA LEU A 24 3.87 -1.45 4.50
C LEU A 24 4.72 -1.22 5.75
N THR A 25 4.32 -1.79 6.89
CA THR A 25 5.06 -1.66 8.15
C THR A 25 6.49 -2.19 8.04
N ASP A 26 6.68 -3.34 7.37
CA ASP A 26 8.00 -3.93 7.13
C ASP A 26 8.87 -3.02 6.24
N ALA A 27 8.26 -2.39 5.22
CA ALA A 27 8.94 -1.47 4.32
C ALA A 27 9.38 -0.18 5.05
N VAL A 28 8.49 0.43 5.84
CA VAL A 28 8.82 1.58 6.71
C VAL A 28 10.00 1.24 7.61
N GLY A 29 9.87 0.17 8.39
CA GLY A 29 10.92 -0.21 9.33
C GLY A 29 12.25 -0.56 8.66
N LEU A 30 12.24 -1.10 7.43
CA LEU A 30 13.47 -1.40 6.69
C LEU A 30 14.10 -0.13 6.10
N ALA A 31 13.29 0.81 5.59
CA ALA A 31 13.79 2.11 5.13
C ALA A 31 14.46 2.88 6.27
N ASP A 32 13.80 2.97 7.43
CA ASP A 32 14.33 3.67 8.61
C ASP A 32 15.63 3.07 9.12
N ARG A 33 15.76 1.73 9.09
CA ARG A 33 16.98 1.04 9.51
C ARG A 33 18.14 1.27 8.53
N LEU A 34 17.86 1.38 7.24
CA LEU A 34 18.88 1.54 6.21
C LEU A 34 19.36 2.99 6.08
N GLU A 35 18.49 3.98 6.33
CA GLU A 35 18.76 5.42 6.16
C GLU A 35 20.07 5.87 6.85
N PRO A 36 20.36 5.57 8.13
CA PRO A 36 21.61 6.00 8.77
C PRO A 36 22.85 5.36 8.15
N SER A 37 22.75 4.10 7.72
CA SER A 37 23.87 3.34 7.16
C SER A 37 24.19 3.76 5.72
N LEU A 38 23.20 4.27 5.00
CA LEU A 38 23.30 4.71 3.61
C LEU A 38 23.23 6.24 3.47
N ALA A 39 23.35 6.99 4.57
CA ALA A 39 23.22 8.44 4.61
C ALA A 39 24.17 9.19 3.66
N CYS A 40 25.33 8.60 3.36
CA CYS A 40 26.32 9.18 2.42
C CYS A 40 26.21 8.62 0.99
N HIS A 41 25.27 7.72 0.72
CA HIS A 41 25.14 7.07 -0.58
C HIS A 41 24.20 7.88 -1.49
N GLU A 42 24.75 8.56 -2.51
CA GLU A 42 24.01 9.52 -3.35
C GLU A 42 22.75 8.95 -4.04
N ALA A 43 22.71 7.64 -4.30
CA ALA A 43 21.55 7.00 -4.90
C ALA A 43 20.47 6.56 -3.89
N TRP A 44 20.73 6.69 -2.59
CA TRP A 44 19.78 6.31 -1.55
C TRP A 44 18.57 7.27 -1.58
N PRO A 45 17.32 6.76 -1.56
CA PRO A 45 16.13 7.59 -1.53
C PRO A 45 15.91 8.19 -0.13
N HIS A 46 16.66 9.24 0.19
CA HIS A 46 16.52 9.93 1.48
C HIS A 46 15.08 10.33 1.78
N GLY A 47 14.62 10.02 2.99
CA GLY A 47 13.24 10.28 3.42
C GLY A 47 12.22 9.26 2.91
N LEU A 48 12.66 8.12 2.34
CA LEU A 48 11.75 7.06 1.92
C LEU A 48 10.93 6.48 3.09
N GLY A 49 11.52 6.41 4.29
CA GLY A 49 10.82 5.98 5.50
C GLY A 49 9.57 6.82 5.78
N ASP A 50 9.72 8.15 5.77
CA ASP A 50 8.62 9.10 5.98
C ASP A 50 7.54 8.95 4.90
N ILE A 51 7.93 8.86 3.61
CA ILE A 51 6.98 8.66 2.50
C ILE A 51 6.17 7.37 2.68
N LEU A 52 6.82 6.29 3.14
CA LEU A 52 6.14 5.01 3.38
C LEU A 52 5.25 5.06 4.63
N ALA A 53 5.63 5.82 5.65
CA ALA A 53 4.85 6.02 6.86
C ALA A 53 3.57 6.82 6.56
N ASP A 54 3.68 7.91 5.80
CA ASP A 54 2.53 8.69 5.32
C ASP A 54 1.56 7.81 4.50
N LEU A 55 2.10 6.94 3.63
CA LEU A 55 1.29 6.00 2.86
C LEU A 55 0.62 4.94 3.74
N LEU A 56 1.29 4.48 4.81
CA LEU A 56 0.70 3.55 5.77
C LEU A 56 -0.47 4.20 6.51
N ASP A 57 -0.29 5.43 7.00
CA ASP A 57 -1.36 6.16 7.68
C ASP A 57 -2.58 6.36 6.78
N LEU A 58 -2.37 6.81 5.53
CA LEU A 58 -3.44 6.93 4.53
C LEU A 58 -4.16 5.59 4.29
N PHE A 59 -3.41 4.49 4.21
CA PHE A 59 -3.97 3.16 4.00
C PHE A 59 -4.81 2.69 5.19
N GLU A 60 -4.36 2.91 6.42
CA GLU A 60 -5.11 2.53 7.62
C GLU A 60 -6.41 3.32 7.75
N ASP A 61 -6.33 4.61 7.46
CA ASP A 61 -7.46 5.53 7.42
C ASP A 61 -8.51 5.12 6.38
N HIS A 62 -8.07 4.83 5.15
CA HIS A 62 -8.92 4.31 4.06
C HIS A 62 -9.63 3.04 4.49
N MET A 63 -8.87 2.06 5.00
CA MET A 63 -9.42 0.78 5.44
C MET A 63 -10.45 0.94 6.57
N GLY A 64 -10.24 1.89 7.48
CA GLY A 64 -11.18 2.21 8.55
C GLY A 64 -12.48 2.84 8.04
N ARG A 65 -12.40 3.76 7.08
CA ARG A 65 -13.57 4.39 6.43
C ARG A 65 -14.33 3.40 5.58
N GLU A 66 -13.63 2.57 4.82
CA GLU A 66 -14.21 1.52 4.00
C GLU A 66 -14.96 0.48 4.84
N ALA A 67 -14.39 0.03 5.96
CA ALA A 67 -15.08 -0.91 6.85
C ALA A 67 -16.41 -0.34 7.37
N ARG A 68 -16.45 0.97 7.68
CA ARG A 68 -17.69 1.66 8.07
C ARG A 68 -18.70 1.73 6.93
N TRP A 69 -18.25 1.98 5.69
CA TRP A 69 -19.10 1.89 4.50
C TRP A 69 -19.80 0.52 4.49
N PHE A 70 -19.05 -0.58 4.54
CA PHE A 70 -19.61 -1.94 4.39
C PHE A 70 -20.57 -2.33 5.51
N ALA A 71 -20.35 -1.82 6.72
CA ALA A 71 -21.25 -2.04 7.83
C ALA A 71 -22.56 -1.27 7.71
N ALA A 72 -22.52 -0.03 7.21
CA ALA A 72 -23.66 0.90 7.26
C ALA A 72 -24.39 1.08 5.91
N GLN A 73 -23.78 0.67 4.78
CA GLN A 73 -24.23 0.96 3.41
C GLN A 73 -24.57 2.44 3.20
N GLU A 74 -23.82 3.33 3.85
CA GLU A 74 -24.05 4.77 3.76
C GLU A 74 -23.55 5.28 2.41
N GLY A 75 -24.44 5.67 1.51
CA GLY A 75 -24.05 6.27 0.22
C GLY A 75 -23.23 7.57 0.35
N SER A 76 -23.25 8.22 1.52
CA SER A 76 -22.55 9.49 1.76
C SER A 76 -21.03 9.41 1.79
N VAL A 77 -20.45 8.20 1.95
CA VAL A 77 -18.99 8.00 2.01
C VAL A 77 -18.34 7.77 0.65
N VAL A 78 -19.10 7.62 -0.44
CA VAL A 78 -18.53 7.37 -1.78
C VAL A 78 -17.54 8.47 -2.23
N PRO A 79 -17.84 9.78 -2.13
CA PRO A 79 -16.88 10.82 -2.51
C PRO A 79 -15.61 10.81 -1.65
N VAL A 80 -15.71 10.39 -0.39
CA VAL A 80 -14.56 10.28 0.52
C VAL A 80 -13.65 9.12 0.09
N LEU A 81 -14.22 7.96 -0.24
CA LEU A 81 -13.44 6.81 -0.71
C LEU A 81 -12.73 7.12 -2.03
N THR A 82 -13.39 7.82 -2.97
CA THR A 82 -12.74 8.25 -4.21
C THR A 82 -11.57 9.20 -3.94
N ALA A 83 -11.70 10.12 -2.99
CA ALA A 83 -10.58 11.00 -2.60
C ALA A 83 -9.44 10.21 -1.93
N ASP A 84 -9.77 9.22 -1.09
CA ASP A 84 -8.78 8.34 -0.47
C ASP A 84 -7.98 7.55 -1.52
N HIS A 85 -8.66 7.00 -2.53
CA HIS A 85 -8.00 6.31 -3.65
C HIS A 85 -7.03 7.21 -4.41
N GLN A 86 -7.41 8.46 -4.66
CA GLN A 86 -6.52 9.45 -5.29
C GLN A 86 -5.28 9.70 -4.43
N ALA A 87 -5.46 9.95 -3.13
CA ALA A 87 -4.36 10.18 -2.20
C ALA A 87 -3.42 8.97 -2.08
N LEU A 88 -3.96 7.75 -2.02
CA LEU A 88 -3.17 6.51 -2.04
C LEU A 88 -2.40 6.37 -3.37
N GLY A 89 -3.02 6.71 -4.50
CA GLY A 89 -2.37 6.72 -5.81
C GLY A 89 -1.21 7.71 -5.87
N GLU A 90 -1.37 8.91 -5.31
CA GLU A 90 -0.32 9.93 -5.19
C GLU A 90 0.83 9.44 -4.30
N GLY A 91 0.52 8.82 -3.15
CA GLY A 91 1.53 8.21 -2.28
C GLY A 91 2.34 7.12 -2.97
N LEU A 92 1.68 6.25 -3.75
CA LEU A 92 2.37 5.24 -4.58
C LEU A 92 3.29 5.89 -5.64
N GLN A 93 2.88 7.00 -6.24
CA GLN A 93 3.73 7.74 -7.18
C GLN A 93 4.92 8.41 -6.48
N ALA A 94 4.74 8.93 -5.27
CA ALA A 94 5.82 9.50 -4.47
C ALA A 94 6.90 8.44 -4.17
N VAL A 95 6.49 7.24 -3.76
CA VAL A 95 7.41 6.08 -3.56
C VAL A 95 8.15 5.77 -4.86
N GLN A 96 7.45 5.67 -6.00
CA GLN A 96 8.12 5.42 -7.28
C GLN A 96 9.12 6.52 -7.65
N LYS A 97 8.78 7.79 -7.43
CA LYS A 97 9.67 8.91 -7.75
C LYS A 97 10.93 8.88 -6.90
N ALA A 98 10.80 8.70 -5.59
CA ALA A 98 11.93 8.62 -4.66
C ALA A 98 12.87 7.47 -5.03
N THR A 99 12.32 6.32 -5.39
CA THR A 99 13.06 5.08 -5.65
C THR A 99 13.54 4.89 -7.09
N ARG A 100 13.41 5.90 -7.96
CA ARG A 100 13.69 5.80 -9.41
C ARG A 100 12.95 4.62 -10.05
N ARG A 101 11.65 4.55 -9.78
CA ARG A 101 10.75 3.46 -10.18
C ARG A 101 11.24 2.10 -9.65
N LEU A 102 11.63 2.06 -8.37
CA LEU A 102 12.14 0.86 -7.71
C LEU A 102 13.36 0.24 -8.41
N THR A 103 14.20 1.07 -9.03
CA THR A 103 15.42 0.61 -9.71
C THR A 103 16.60 0.79 -8.77
N ALA A 104 17.05 -0.32 -8.17
CA ALA A 104 18.20 -0.29 -7.28
C ALA A 104 19.50 0.03 -8.06
N PRO A 105 20.42 0.84 -7.50
CA PRO A 105 21.71 1.10 -8.14
C PRO A 105 22.60 -0.14 -8.15
N GLN A 106 23.62 -0.14 -9.00
CA GLN A 106 24.62 -1.20 -9.02
C GLN A 106 25.35 -1.26 -7.66
N GLY A 107 25.45 -2.45 -7.08
CA GLY A 107 26.09 -2.66 -5.77
C GLY A 107 25.18 -2.38 -4.57
N ALA A 108 23.87 -2.20 -4.78
CA ALA A 108 22.91 -2.19 -3.68
C ALA A 108 23.04 -3.46 -2.84
N CYS A 109 22.96 -3.32 -1.51
CA CYS A 109 22.97 -4.48 -0.62
C CYS A 109 21.65 -5.25 -0.71
N ALA A 110 21.68 -6.52 -0.30
CA ALA A 110 20.49 -7.39 -0.32
C ALA A 110 19.30 -6.81 0.45
N GLU A 111 19.54 -6.03 1.51
CA GLU A 111 18.48 -5.37 2.28
C GLU A 111 17.82 -4.22 1.52
N TRP A 112 18.59 -3.45 0.73
CA TRP A 112 18.03 -2.42 -0.14
C TRP A 112 17.19 -3.06 -1.28
N GLU A 113 17.72 -4.10 -1.93
CA GLU A 113 16.95 -4.85 -2.93
C GLU A 113 15.65 -5.42 -2.34
N ARG A 114 15.71 -5.94 -1.11
CA ARG A 114 14.54 -6.41 -0.37
C ARG A 114 13.54 -5.29 -0.11
N LEU A 115 13.97 -4.10 0.29
CA LEU A 115 13.09 -2.94 0.48
C LEU A 115 12.34 -2.63 -0.81
N TYR A 116 13.04 -2.59 -1.94
CA TYR A 116 12.40 -2.29 -3.23
C TYR A 116 11.45 -3.41 -3.68
N ALA A 117 11.77 -4.67 -3.37
CA ALA A 117 10.85 -5.78 -3.60
C ALA A 117 9.57 -5.68 -2.75
N LEU A 118 9.66 -5.25 -1.49
CA LEU A 118 8.49 -4.98 -0.64
C LEU A 118 7.63 -3.84 -1.22
N CYS A 119 8.25 -2.72 -1.59
CA CYS A 119 7.56 -1.59 -2.23
C CYS A 119 6.89 -2.00 -3.56
N GLY A 120 7.53 -2.86 -4.36
CA GLY A 120 6.96 -3.37 -5.60
C GLY A 120 5.75 -4.25 -5.39
N ARG A 121 5.80 -5.17 -4.41
CA ARG A 121 4.66 -5.99 -4.01
C ARG A 121 3.50 -5.13 -3.53
N LEU A 122 3.77 -4.18 -2.64
CA LEU A 122 2.78 -3.24 -2.14
C LEU A 122 2.12 -2.46 -3.27
N HIS A 123 2.92 -1.90 -4.18
CA HIS A 123 2.42 -1.10 -5.30
C HIS A 123 1.43 -1.90 -6.15
N GLN A 124 1.77 -3.14 -6.51
CA GLN A 124 0.87 -4.01 -7.28
C GLN A 124 -0.42 -4.30 -6.51
N SER A 125 -0.31 -4.76 -5.26
CA SER A 125 -1.49 -5.13 -4.46
C SER A 125 -2.42 -3.96 -4.20
N LEU A 126 -1.88 -2.79 -3.84
CA LEU A 126 -2.68 -1.61 -3.51
C LEU A 126 -3.31 -0.99 -4.76
N LEU A 127 -2.57 -0.91 -5.87
CA LEU A 127 -3.12 -0.40 -7.13
C LEU A 127 -4.26 -1.29 -7.65
N THR A 128 -4.07 -2.62 -7.64
CA THR A 128 -5.13 -3.56 -8.03
C THR A 128 -6.36 -3.41 -7.15
N ARG A 129 -6.18 -3.19 -5.84
CA ARG A 129 -7.30 -2.95 -4.92
C ARG A 129 -8.07 -1.68 -5.29
N ILE A 130 -7.36 -0.55 -5.43
CA ILE A 130 -7.96 0.74 -5.78
C ILE A 130 -8.79 0.61 -7.06
N GLN A 131 -8.22 0.00 -8.10
CA GLN A 131 -8.92 -0.21 -9.38
C GLN A 131 -10.21 -1.02 -9.22
N GLN A 132 -10.17 -2.11 -8.46
CA GLN A 132 -11.35 -2.95 -8.20
C GLN A 132 -12.42 -2.20 -7.39
N GLU A 133 -12.01 -1.33 -6.47
CA GLU A 133 -12.93 -0.54 -5.65
C GLU A 133 -13.54 0.59 -6.48
N ASP A 134 -12.77 1.29 -7.29
CA ASP A 134 -13.26 2.32 -8.22
C ASP A 134 -14.28 1.76 -9.20
N GLU A 135 -14.03 0.60 -9.80
CA GLU A 135 -15.02 -0.07 -10.69
C GLU A 135 -16.37 -0.29 -9.98
N VAL A 136 -16.34 -0.67 -8.70
CA VAL A 136 -17.56 -0.83 -7.90
C VAL A 136 -18.20 0.51 -7.62
N LEU A 137 -17.44 1.53 -7.20
CA LEU A 137 -17.97 2.86 -6.89
C LEU A 137 -18.59 3.54 -8.12
N GLU A 138 -17.97 3.40 -9.29
CA GLU A 138 -18.50 3.90 -10.57
C GLU A 138 -19.83 3.22 -10.93
N SER A 139 -19.94 1.90 -10.71
CA SER A 139 -21.17 1.15 -10.99
C SER A 139 -22.37 1.57 -10.12
N LEU A 140 -22.13 2.16 -8.96
CA LEU A 140 -23.17 2.65 -8.05
C LEU A 140 -23.76 4.00 -8.48
N HIS A 141 -23.09 4.71 -9.39
CA HIS A 141 -23.56 5.98 -9.95
C HIS A 141 -24.25 5.83 -11.33
N ALA A 142 -24.30 4.62 -11.89
CA ALA A 142 -24.92 4.30 -13.17
C ALA A 142 -26.40 3.90 -13.04
#